data_AF-A0A091B9G2-F1
#
_entry.id   AF-A0A091B9G2-F1
#
_cell.length_a   1.000
_cell.length_b   1.000
_cell.length_c   1.000
_cell.angle_alpha   90.00
_cell.angle_beta   90.00
_cell.angle_gamma   90.00
#
_symmetry.space_group_name_H-M   'P 1'
#
loop_
_entity.id
_entity.type
_entity.pdbx_description
1 polymer ?
#
loop_
_entity_poly.entity_id
_entity_poly.type
_entity_poly.pdbx_seq_one_letter_code
_entity_poly.pdbx_strand_id
1 'polypeptide(L)'
;DHLEARRGLADVREAALVQARAALASRDFATARERLALARAMAAPAAELETIEAELALRESTDADLADLLQRARDAQARGYIEPLPDGALALYLEALRLQPDNAIALDGRRAILADLLRQAEAAMAAGDFDAAVALVARVVESDPSHLGLPEVQARLGEARAAIEREREQALQAATGDLRAGRLEAAAAGFEALLAKDPA
;
A
#
# COMPACT_ATOMS: atom_id res chain seq x y z
N ASP A 1 41.02 -29.87 37.45
CA ASP A 1 39.97 -28.84 37.62
C ASP A 1 40.01 -27.63 36.69
N HIS A 2 41.16 -27.12 36.21
CA HIS A 2 41.13 -25.93 35.32
C HIS A 2 40.65 -26.19 33.87
N LEU A 3 40.75 -27.42 33.37
CA LEU A 3 40.39 -27.76 31.99
C LEU A 3 38.87 -27.89 31.82
N GLU A 4 38.18 -28.44 32.82
CA GLU A 4 36.71 -28.53 32.83
C GLU A 4 36.05 -27.15 32.95
N ALA A 5 36.60 -26.26 33.79
CA ALA A 5 36.12 -24.88 33.89
C ALA A 5 36.28 -24.11 32.56
N ARG A 6 37.41 -24.28 31.86
CA ARG A 6 37.63 -23.67 30.53
C ARG A 6 36.66 -24.21 29.48
N ARG A 7 36.37 -25.52 29.54
CA ARG A 7 35.38 -26.14 28.66
C ARG A 7 33.97 -25.63 28.94
N GLY A 8 33.58 -25.56 30.21
CA GLY A 8 32.27 -25.00 30.61
C GLY A 8 32.10 -23.54 30.19
N LEU A 9 33.14 -22.70 30.30
CA LEU A 9 33.09 -21.31 29.80
C LEU A 9 32.92 -21.26 28.27
N ALA A 10 33.59 -22.16 27.53
CA ALA A 10 33.41 -22.25 26.08
C ALA A 10 31.98 -22.68 25.71
N ASP A 11 31.39 -23.63 26.45
CA ASP A 11 30.03 -24.11 26.23
C ASP A 11 28.99 -23.00 26.52
N VAL A 12 29.15 -22.26 27.63
CA VAL A 12 28.27 -21.12 28.00
C VAL A 12 28.29 -20.05 26.93
N ARG A 13 29.47 -19.74 26.41
CA ARG A 13 29.67 -18.73 25.38
C ARG A 13 29.04 -19.11 24.05
N GLU A 14 29.22 -20.36 23.63
CA GLU A 14 28.56 -20.88 22.43
C GLU A 14 27.03 -20.81 22.58
N ALA A 15 26.52 -21.25 23.72
CA ALA A 15 25.10 -21.15 24.04
C ALA A 15 24.60 -19.69 24.02
N ALA A 16 25.38 -18.75 24.53
CA ALA A 16 25.05 -17.33 24.51
C ALA A 16 25.01 -16.77 23.07
N LEU A 17 25.95 -17.15 22.20
CA LEU A 17 25.92 -16.75 20.79
C LEU A 17 24.72 -17.33 20.04
N VAL A 18 24.37 -18.60 20.28
CA VAL A 18 23.17 -19.23 19.73
C VAL A 18 21.90 -18.51 20.20
N GLN A 19 21.81 -18.19 21.48
CA GLN A 19 20.66 -17.45 22.03
C GLN A 19 20.59 -16.02 21.48
N ALA A 20 21.71 -15.34 21.27
CA ALA A 20 21.74 -14.02 20.63
C ALA A 20 21.18 -14.06 19.20
N ARG A 21 21.61 -15.05 18.39
CA ARG A 21 21.11 -15.25 17.03
C ARG A 21 19.61 -15.59 17.01
N ALA A 22 19.16 -16.44 17.94
CA ALA A 22 17.74 -16.76 18.08
C ALA A 22 16.90 -15.53 18.46
N ALA A 23 17.40 -14.71 19.41
CA ALA A 23 16.76 -13.47 19.81
C ALA A 23 16.71 -12.44 18.66
N LEU A 24 17.77 -12.34 17.85
CA LEU A 24 17.76 -11.53 16.62
C LEU A 24 16.72 -12.02 15.62
N ALA A 25 16.62 -13.33 15.42
CA ALA A 25 15.64 -13.93 14.53
C ALA A 25 14.19 -13.63 14.98
N SER A 26 13.95 -13.54 16.29
CA SER A 26 12.65 -13.14 16.85
C SER A 26 12.50 -11.63 17.06
N ARG A 27 13.43 -10.80 16.57
CA ARG A 27 13.48 -9.34 16.78
C ARG A 27 13.46 -8.91 18.27
N ASP A 28 13.90 -9.79 19.18
CA ASP A 28 14.09 -9.46 20.59
C ASP A 28 15.51 -8.88 20.78
N PHE A 29 15.66 -7.60 20.41
CA PHE A 29 16.93 -6.91 20.47
C PHE A 29 17.45 -6.72 21.91
N ALA A 30 16.56 -6.66 22.89
CA ALA A 30 16.95 -6.57 24.29
C ALA A 30 17.66 -7.85 24.74
N THR A 31 17.04 -9.01 24.52
CA THR A 31 17.67 -10.30 24.82
C THR A 31 18.94 -10.50 23.99
N ALA A 32 18.94 -10.13 22.70
CA ALA A 32 20.14 -10.25 21.86
C ALA A 32 21.34 -9.49 22.44
N ARG A 33 21.15 -8.24 22.90
CA ARG A 33 22.19 -7.43 23.55
C ARG A 33 22.72 -8.08 24.83
N GLU A 34 21.82 -8.58 25.68
CA GLU A 34 22.22 -9.26 26.92
C GLU A 34 23.05 -10.52 26.66
N ARG A 35 22.64 -11.33 25.67
CA ARG A 35 23.36 -12.56 25.29
C ARG A 35 24.72 -12.26 24.67
N LEU A 36 24.84 -11.21 23.86
CA LEU A 36 26.13 -10.75 23.33
C LEU A 36 27.06 -10.25 24.44
N ALA A 37 26.53 -9.49 25.41
CA ALA A 37 27.32 -9.05 26.56
C ALA A 37 27.84 -10.24 27.39
N LEU A 38 27.02 -11.28 27.59
CA LEU A 38 27.43 -12.52 28.24
C LEU A 38 28.50 -13.26 27.44
N ALA A 39 28.30 -13.46 26.13
CA ALA A 39 29.29 -14.11 25.26
C ALA A 39 30.64 -13.38 25.28
N ARG A 40 30.62 -12.03 25.27
CA ARG A 40 31.82 -11.19 25.41
C ARG A 40 32.51 -11.39 26.76
N ALA A 41 31.75 -11.42 27.85
CA ALA A 41 32.30 -11.67 29.19
C ALA A 41 32.98 -13.06 29.30
N MET A 42 32.48 -14.06 28.56
CA MET A 42 33.08 -15.40 28.47
C MET A 42 34.17 -15.51 27.39
N ALA A 43 34.71 -14.37 26.92
CA ALA A 43 35.77 -14.28 25.90
C ALA A 43 35.39 -14.96 24.56
N ALA A 44 34.25 -14.58 23.99
CA ALA A 44 33.87 -15.01 22.63
C ALA A 44 34.85 -14.49 21.58
N PRO A 45 35.06 -15.24 20.48
CA PRO A 45 35.86 -14.74 19.37
C PRO A 45 35.31 -13.40 18.87
N ALA A 46 36.19 -12.40 18.76
CA ALA A 46 35.80 -11.04 18.36
C ALA A 46 35.08 -11.02 17.01
N ALA A 47 35.57 -11.79 16.03
CA ALA A 47 34.96 -11.88 14.70
C ALA A 47 33.50 -12.37 14.72
N GLU A 48 33.16 -13.29 15.64
CA GLU A 48 31.77 -13.77 15.78
C GLU A 48 30.88 -12.74 16.46
N LEU A 49 31.39 -12.07 17.50
CA LEU A 49 30.68 -10.97 18.16
C LEU A 49 30.40 -9.83 17.19
N GLU A 50 31.41 -9.36 16.46
CA GLU A 50 31.30 -8.27 15.49
C GLU A 50 30.27 -8.56 14.40
N THR A 51 30.22 -9.81 13.92
CA THR A 51 29.24 -10.22 12.91
C THR A 51 27.80 -10.09 13.44
N ILE A 52 27.55 -10.60 14.65
CA ILE A 52 26.20 -10.58 15.25
C ILE A 52 25.82 -9.16 15.69
N GLU A 53 26.78 -8.37 16.19
CA GLU A 53 26.57 -6.97 16.59
C GLU A 53 26.25 -6.08 15.38
N ALA A 54 26.92 -6.29 14.25
CA ALA A 54 26.60 -5.58 13.01
C ALA A 54 25.19 -5.95 12.51
N GLU A 55 24.81 -7.22 12.57
CA GLU A 55 23.44 -7.65 12.24
C GLU A 55 22.40 -7.03 13.17
N LEU A 56 22.66 -7.03 14.49
CA LEU A 56 21.81 -6.38 15.48
C LEU A 56 21.60 -4.90 15.14
N ALA A 57 22.68 -4.14 14.95
CA ALA A 57 22.61 -2.72 14.66
C ALA A 57 21.83 -2.42 13.37
N LEU A 58 22.03 -3.24 12.32
CA LEU A 58 21.29 -3.11 11.07
C LEU A 58 19.79 -3.36 11.26
N ARG A 59 19.42 -4.41 12.01
CA ARG A 59 18.00 -4.71 12.28
C ARG A 59 17.34 -3.65 13.14
N GLU A 60 18.03 -3.15 14.17
CA GLU A 60 17.53 -2.06 15.01
C GLU A 60 17.32 -0.77 14.21
N SER A 61 18.26 -0.40 13.34
CA SER A 61 18.11 0.74 12.45
C SER A 61 16.90 0.56 11.52
N THR A 62 16.76 -0.62 10.91
CA THR A 62 15.64 -0.92 10.01
C THR A 62 14.29 -0.82 10.74
N ASP A 63 14.20 -1.31 11.98
CA ASP A 63 12.97 -1.25 12.77
C ASP A 63 12.66 0.19 13.23
N ALA A 64 13.69 1.00 13.52
CA ALA A 64 13.53 2.43 13.80
C ALA A 64 13.04 3.21 12.58
N ASP A 65 13.64 2.96 11.41
CA ASP A 65 13.22 3.57 10.14
C ASP A 65 11.78 3.19 9.78
N LEU A 66 11.42 1.92 9.97
CA LEU A 66 10.05 1.45 9.79
C LEU A 66 9.06 2.14 10.75
N ALA A 67 9.45 2.33 12.01
CA ALA A 67 8.61 3.00 13.00
C ALA A 67 8.36 4.48 12.63
N ASP A 68 9.40 5.20 12.17
CA ASP A 68 9.27 6.58 11.67
C ASP A 68 8.34 6.64 10.46
N LEU A 69 8.55 5.75 9.49
CA LEU A 69 7.77 5.70 8.27
C LEU A 69 6.28 5.45 8.54
N LEU A 70 5.97 4.50 9.44
CA LEU A 70 4.61 4.21 9.87
C LEU A 70 3.97 5.40 10.59
N GLN A 71 4.75 6.15 11.37
CA GLN A 71 4.26 7.35 12.04
C GLN A 71 3.94 8.46 11.02
N ARG A 72 4.85 8.74 10.09
CA ARG A 72 4.63 9.70 9.00
C ARG A 72 3.42 9.32 8.14
N ALA A 73 3.24 8.03 7.86
CA ALA A 73 2.09 7.52 7.09
C ALA A 73 0.77 7.83 7.80
N ARG A 74 0.69 7.56 9.12
CA ARG A 74 -0.49 7.88 9.94
C ARG A 74 -0.77 9.39 9.97
N ASP A 75 0.27 10.21 10.13
CA ASP A 75 0.13 11.67 10.19
C ASP A 75 -0.27 12.27 8.84
N ALA A 76 0.22 11.71 7.73
CA ALA A 76 -0.23 12.06 6.39
C ALA A 76 -1.70 11.67 6.18
N GLN A 77 -2.08 10.46 6.56
CA GLN A 77 -3.46 9.97 6.43
C GLN A 77 -4.44 10.81 7.25
N ALA A 78 -4.09 11.12 8.51
CA ALA A 78 -4.92 11.94 9.40
C ALA A 78 -5.16 13.36 8.86
N ARG A 79 -4.23 13.89 8.06
CA ARG A 79 -4.35 15.20 7.40
C ARG A 79 -4.99 15.14 6.01
N GLY A 80 -5.40 13.95 5.55
CA GLY A 80 -5.94 13.75 4.19
C GLY A 80 -4.89 13.82 3.08
N TYR A 81 -3.61 13.75 3.42
CA TYR A 81 -2.50 13.79 2.46
C TYR A 81 -2.22 12.37 1.92
N ILE A 82 -3.06 11.91 0.99
CA ILE A 82 -3.11 10.48 0.60
C ILE A 82 -2.07 10.12 -0.48
N GLU A 83 -2.03 10.85 -1.59
CA GLU A 83 -1.32 10.41 -2.80
C GLU A 83 -0.13 11.23 -3.29
N PRO A 84 0.07 12.53 -3.00
CA PRO A 84 1.24 13.21 -3.56
C PRO A 84 2.54 12.62 -3.01
N LEU A 85 3.29 11.96 -3.91
CA LEU A 85 4.63 11.49 -3.66
C LEU A 85 5.57 12.67 -3.29
N PRO A 86 6.60 12.43 -2.48
CA PRO A 86 6.94 11.16 -1.83
C PRO A 86 6.21 10.94 -0.48
N ASP A 87 5.60 11.98 0.10
CA ASP A 87 5.14 11.99 1.49
C ASP A 87 3.66 11.62 1.68
N GLY A 88 2.97 11.23 0.61
CA GLY A 88 1.60 10.74 0.66
C GLY A 88 1.48 9.48 1.52
N ALA A 89 0.41 9.38 2.31
CA ALA A 89 0.19 8.25 3.22
C ALA A 89 0.30 6.89 2.51
N LEU A 90 -0.23 6.77 1.28
CA LEU A 90 -0.16 5.54 0.51
C LEU A 90 1.28 5.16 0.17
N ALA A 91 2.09 6.12 -0.28
CA ALA A 91 3.49 5.91 -0.62
C ALA A 91 4.30 5.46 0.61
N LEU A 92 4.09 6.11 1.76
CA LEU A 92 4.76 5.77 3.02
C LEU A 92 4.40 4.36 3.50
N TYR A 93 3.13 3.95 3.39
CA TYR A 93 2.75 2.57 3.70
C TYR A 93 3.33 1.55 2.71
N LEU A 94 3.40 1.86 1.42
CA LEU A 94 4.04 0.99 0.43
C LEU A 94 5.55 0.84 0.68
N GLU A 95 6.23 1.90 1.08
CA GLU A 95 7.64 1.84 1.48
C GLU A 95 7.82 1.00 2.75
N ALA A 96 6.89 1.08 3.72
CA ALA A 96 6.92 0.26 4.93
C ALA A 96 6.79 -1.22 4.58
N LEU A 97 5.91 -1.55 3.62
CA LEU A 97 5.75 -2.91 3.12
C LEU A 97 6.96 -3.41 2.32
N ARG A 98 7.77 -2.51 1.75
CA ARG A 98 9.05 -2.89 1.12
C ARG A 98 10.09 -3.31 2.16
N LEU A 99 10.08 -2.68 3.34
CA LEU A 99 10.95 -3.06 4.47
C LEU A 99 10.42 -4.31 5.19
N GLN A 100 9.11 -4.39 5.40
CA GLN A 100 8.44 -5.51 6.05
C GLN A 100 7.11 -5.85 5.36
N PRO A 101 7.09 -6.82 4.43
CA PRO A 101 5.91 -7.17 3.64
C PRO A 101 4.69 -7.65 4.44
N ASP A 102 4.92 -8.21 5.63
CA ASP A 102 3.89 -8.73 6.53
C ASP A 102 3.50 -7.76 7.65
N ASN A 103 3.95 -6.50 7.59
CA ASN A 103 3.64 -5.52 8.62
C ASN A 103 2.14 -5.21 8.65
N ALA A 104 1.47 -5.69 9.70
CA ALA A 104 0.01 -5.57 9.83
C ALA A 104 -0.50 -4.12 9.83
N ILE A 105 0.28 -3.19 10.41
CA ILE A 105 -0.09 -1.77 10.46
C ILE A 105 -0.04 -1.16 9.07
N ALA A 106 1.01 -1.44 8.28
CA ALA A 106 1.14 -0.95 6.92
C ALA A 106 0.08 -1.55 5.99
N LEU A 107 -0.20 -2.84 6.12
CA LEU A 107 -1.25 -3.53 5.36
C LEU A 107 -2.63 -2.93 5.65
N ASP A 108 -2.95 -2.67 6.92
CA ASP A 108 -4.22 -2.06 7.32
C ASP A 108 -4.34 -0.62 6.82
N GLY A 109 -3.29 0.19 7.00
CA GLY A 109 -3.25 1.57 6.50
C GLY A 109 -3.45 1.67 4.98
N ARG A 110 -2.74 0.82 4.21
CA ARG A 110 -2.94 0.70 2.76
C ARG A 110 -4.38 0.34 2.43
N ARG A 111 -4.92 -0.71 3.05
CA ARG A 111 -6.30 -1.17 2.81
C ARG A 111 -7.32 -0.08 3.11
N ALA A 112 -7.17 0.66 4.21
CA ALA A 112 -8.06 1.75 4.57
C ALA A 112 -8.08 2.87 3.52
N ILE A 113 -6.90 3.24 3.01
CA ILE A 113 -6.77 4.23 1.93
C ILE A 113 -7.43 3.74 0.65
N LEU A 114 -7.13 2.52 0.21
CA LEU A 114 -7.69 1.97 -1.03
C LEU A 114 -9.22 1.83 -0.95
N ALA A 115 -9.76 1.44 0.21
CA ALA A 115 -11.20 1.42 0.44
C ALA A 115 -11.84 2.82 0.37
N ASP A 116 -11.12 3.88 0.77
CA ASP A 116 -11.60 5.25 0.64
C ASP A 116 -11.61 5.72 -0.82
N LEU A 117 -10.56 5.43 -1.59
CA LEU A 117 -10.52 5.72 -3.03
C LEU A 117 -11.69 5.06 -3.77
N LEU A 118 -12.04 3.82 -3.42
CA LEU A 118 -13.21 3.14 -3.98
C LEU A 118 -14.54 3.84 -3.60
N ARG A 119 -14.69 4.32 -2.36
CA ARG A 119 -15.87 5.13 -1.98
C ARG A 119 -15.92 6.45 -2.75
N GLN A 120 -14.78 7.10 -2.95
CA GLN A 120 -14.71 8.32 -3.76
C GLN A 120 -15.07 8.05 -5.23
N ALA A 121 -14.66 6.90 -5.78
CA ALA A 121 -15.04 6.49 -7.13
C ALA A 121 -16.57 6.29 -7.25
N GLU A 122 -17.19 5.65 -6.27
CA GLU A 122 -18.65 5.52 -6.22
C GLU A 122 -19.35 6.88 -6.13
N ALA A 123 -18.83 7.81 -5.31
CA ALA A 123 -19.36 9.16 -5.21
C ALA A 123 -19.22 9.95 -6.53
N ALA A 124 -18.08 9.80 -7.22
CA ALA A 124 -17.85 10.40 -8.53
C ALA A 124 -18.83 9.87 -9.59
N MET A 125 -19.07 8.54 -9.61
CA MET A 125 -20.12 7.95 -10.46
C MET A 125 -21.50 8.53 -10.16
N ALA A 126 -21.86 8.66 -8.88
CA ALA A 126 -23.16 9.24 -8.48
C ALA A 126 -23.29 10.72 -8.86
N ALA A 127 -22.17 11.45 -8.93
CA ALA A 127 -22.12 12.84 -9.40
C ALA A 127 -22.07 12.99 -10.93
N GLY A 128 -21.96 11.87 -11.67
CA GLY A 128 -21.80 11.87 -13.13
C GLY A 128 -20.37 12.15 -13.61
N ASP A 129 -19.40 12.23 -12.70
CA ASP A 129 -17.98 12.39 -13.02
C ASP A 129 -17.33 11.01 -13.26
N PHE A 130 -17.63 10.45 -14.44
CA PHE A 130 -17.21 9.10 -14.79
C PHE A 130 -15.68 8.98 -14.96
N ASP A 131 -15.03 10.00 -15.51
CA ASP A 131 -13.58 9.99 -15.72
C ASP A 131 -12.82 9.99 -14.38
N ALA A 132 -13.28 10.77 -13.40
CA ALA A 132 -12.71 10.73 -12.05
C ALA A 132 -12.90 9.35 -11.40
N ALA A 133 -14.07 8.73 -11.55
CA ALA A 133 -14.32 7.38 -11.02
C ALA A 133 -13.38 6.34 -11.64
N VAL A 134 -13.19 6.37 -12.96
CA VAL A 134 -12.26 5.47 -13.68
C VAL A 134 -10.84 5.66 -13.16
N ALA A 135 -10.37 6.90 -13.01
CA ALA A 135 -9.03 7.22 -12.54
C ALA A 135 -8.78 6.70 -11.11
N LEU A 136 -9.75 6.91 -10.21
CA LEU A 136 -9.68 6.41 -8.82
C LEU A 136 -9.63 4.88 -8.76
N VAL A 137 -10.45 4.19 -9.55
CA VAL A 137 -10.43 2.71 -9.62
C VAL A 137 -9.10 2.22 -10.19
N ALA A 138 -8.58 2.85 -11.25
CA ALA A 138 -7.30 2.49 -11.84
C ALA A 138 -6.15 2.59 -10.82
N ARG A 139 -6.14 3.63 -9.98
CA ARG A 139 -5.14 3.77 -8.91
C ARG A 139 -5.20 2.63 -7.90
N VAL A 140 -6.41 2.19 -7.53
CA VAL A 140 -6.58 1.04 -6.63
C VAL A 140 -6.07 -0.23 -7.27
N VAL A 141 -6.35 -0.46 -8.56
CA VAL A 141 -5.84 -1.62 -9.32
C VAL A 141 -4.31 -1.60 -9.41
N GLU A 142 -3.70 -0.44 -9.66
CA GLU A 142 -2.23 -0.30 -9.70
C GLU A 142 -1.58 -0.66 -8.35
N SER A 143 -2.26 -0.32 -7.24
CA SER A 143 -1.72 -0.52 -5.89
C SER A 143 -1.98 -1.92 -5.33
N ASP A 144 -3.18 -2.47 -5.57
CA ASP A 144 -3.59 -3.79 -5.12
C ASP A 144 -4.68 -4.36 -6.06
N PRO A 145 -4.28 -5.10 -7.13
CA PRO A 145 -5.22 -5.72 -8.06
C PRO A 145 -6.18 -6.72 -7.40
N SER A 146 -5.83 -7.21 -6.21
CA SER A 146 -6.61 -8.19 -5.43
C SER A 146 -7.47 -7.57 -4.34
N HIS A 147 -7.59 -6.23 -4.31
CA HIS A 147 -8.36 -5.54 -3.30
C HIS A 147 -9.83 -5.98 -3.30
N LEU A 148 -10.34 -6.38 -2.13
CA LEU A 148 -11.65 -7.04 -1.98
C LEU A 148 -12.84 -6.21 -2.51
N GLY A 149 -12.74 -4.87 -2.48
CA GLY A 149 -13.79 -3.99 -2.98
C GLY A 149 -13.81 -3.79 -4.50
N LEU A 150 -12.76 -4.19 -5.23
CA LEU A 150 -12.66 -3.93 -6.68
C LEU A 150 -13.78 -4.56 -7.50
N PRO A 151 -14.15 -5.85 -7.31
CA PRO A 151 -15.15 -6.49 -8.17
C PRO A 151 -16.50 -5.76 -8.18
N GLU A 152 -16.95 -5.29 -7.02
CA GLU A 152 -18.22 -4.56 -6.89
C GLU A 152 -18.17 -3.21 -7.62
N VAL A 153 -17.13 -2.41 -7.39
CA VAL A 153 -16.99 -1.10 -8.02
C VAL A 153 -16.79 -1.22 -9.53
N GLN A 154 -16.04 -2.22 -9.99
CA GLN A 154 -15.86 -2.49 -11.42
C GLN A 154 -17.17 -2.91 -12.11
N ALA A 155 -18.01 -3.70 -11.45
CA ALA A 155 -19.34 -4.04 -11.96
C ALA A 155 -20.20 -2.78 -12.13
N ARG A 156 -20.26 -1.92 -11.10
CA ARG A 156 -21.00 -0.65 -11.15
C ARG A 156 -20.47 0.29 -12.24
N LEU A 157 -19.15 0.38 -12.41
CA LEU A 157 -18.52 1.17 -13.47
C LEU A 157 -18.92 0.64 -14.87
N GLY A 158 -18.98 -0.68 -15.04
CA GLY A 158 -19.45 -1.32 -16.27
C GLY A 158 -20.92 -1.03 -16.56
N GLU A 159 -21.78 -1.08 -15.53
CA GLU A 159 -23.20 -0.72 -15.65
C GLU A 159 -23.39 0.75 -16.00
N ALA A 160 -22.66 1.65 -15.35
CA ALA A 160 -22.70 3.09 -15.62
C ALA A 160 -22.27 3.38 -17.06
N ARG A 161 -21.17 2.77 -17.52
CA ARG A 161 -20.71 2.87 -18.91
C ARG A 161 -21.76 2.39 -19.90
N ALA A 162 -22.41 1.26 -19.63
CA ALA A 162 -23.47 0.72 -20.48
C ALA A 162 -24.73 1.60 -20.48
N ALA A 163 -25.03 2.30 -19.39
CA ALA A 163 -26.11 3.29 -19.35
C ALA A 163 -25.78 4.52 -20.22
N ILE A 164 -24.58 5.08 -20.06
CA ILE A 164 -24.09 6.23 -20.85
C ILE A 164 -24.14 5.92 -22.34
N GLU A 165 -23.65 4.74 -22.76
CA GLU A 165 -23.66 4.34 -24.17
C GLU A 165 -25.08 4.19 -24.72
N ARG A 166 -26.01 3.61 -23.93
CA ARG A 166 -27.42 3.49 -24.33
C ARG A 166 -28.09 4.85 -24.48
N GLU A 167 -27.84 5.79 -23.57
CA GLU A 167 -28.36 7.15 -23.67
C GLU A 167 -27.82 7.87 -24.91
N ARG A 168 -26.52 7.71 -25.20
CA ARG A 168 -25.89 8.23 -26.41
C ARG A 168 -26.53 7.67 -27.67
N GLU A 169 -26.71 6.35 -27.73
CA GLU A 169 -27.33 5.69 -28.87
C GLU A 169 -28.78 6.18 -29.09
N GLN A 170 -29.57 6.29 -28.02
CA GLN A 170 -30.94 6.80 -28.08
C GLN A 170 -30.99 8.25 -28.57
N ALA A 171 -30.11 9.11 -28.06
CA ALA A 171 -30.01 10.49 -28.51
C ALA A 171 -29.60 10.59 -29.98
N LEU A 172 -28.67 9.74 -30.43
CA LEU A 172 -28.25 9.66 -31.83
C LEU A 172 -29.39 9.20 -32.75
N GLN A 173 -30.14 8.17 -32.33
CA GLN A 173 -31.30 7.67 -33.05
C GLN A 173 -32.39 8.75 -33.15
N ALA A 174 -32.64 9.50 -32.07
CA ALA A 174 -33.60 10.60 -32.05
C ALA A 174 -33.20 11.72 -33.02
N ALA A 175 -31.96 12.22 -32.93
CA ALA A 175 -31.44 13.27 -33.82
C ALA A 175 -31.47 12.83 -35.30
N THR A 176 -31.14 11.57 -35.57
CA THR A 176 -31.23 10.98 -36.92
C THR A 176 -32.69 10.88 -37.40
N GLY A 177 -33.62 10.56 -36.50
CA GLY A 177 -35.06 10.53 -36.79
C GLY A 177 -35.61 11.92 -37.15
N ASP A 178 -35.21 12.96 -36.42
CA ASP A 178 -35.55 14.35 -36.71
C ASP A 178 -35.03 14.80 -38.07
N LEU A 179 -33.78 14.43 -38.39
CA LEU A 179 -33.18 14.71 -39.69
C LEU A 179 -33.98 14.08 -40.84
N ARG A 180 -34.33 12.79 -40.72
CA ARG A 180 -35.13 12.09 -41.73
C ARG A 180 -36.53 12.69 -41.90
N ALA A 181 -37.10 13.21 -40.83
CA ALA A 181 -38.40 13.87 -40.84
C ALA A 181 -38.35 15.33 -41.31
N GLY A 182 -37.17 15.87 -41.66
CA GLY A 182 -36.98 17.24 -42.12
C GLY A 182 -37.02 18.30 -41.00
N ARG A 183 -37.00 17.90 -39.73
CA ARG A 183 -36.95 18.81 -38.58
C ARG A 183 -35.51 19.24 -38.32
N LEU A 184 -34.99 20.13 -39.17
CA LEU A 184 -33.57 20.47 -39.20
C LEU A 184 -33.07 21.14 -37.91
N GLU A 185 -33.85 22.04 -37.29
CA GLU A 185 -33.40 22.68 -36.04
C GLU A 185 -33.31 21.67 -34.88
N ALA A 186 -34.28 20.76 -34.77
CA ALA A 186 -34.27 19.71 -33.74
C ALA A 186 -33.12 18.71 -33.93
N ALA A 187 -32.87 18.31 -35.18
CA ALA A 187 -31.74 17.45 -35.51
C ALA A 187 -30.40 18.11 -35.17
N ALA A 188 -30.22 19.39 -35.55
CA ALA A 188 -29.02 20.17 -35.24
C ALA A 188 -28.78 20.24 -33.73
N ALA A 189 -29.82 20.60 -32.95
CA ALA A 189 -29.73 20.65 -31.49
C ALA A 189 -29.36 19.29 -30.87
N GLY A 190 -29.92 18.18 -31.38
CA GLY A 190 -29.60 16.83 -30.91
C GLY A 190 -28.15 16.42 -31.18
N PHE A 191 -27.62 16.68 -32.38
CA PHE A 191 -26.23 16.41 -32.72
C PHE A 191 -25.24 17.31 -31.97
N GLU A 192 -25.56 18.60 -31.80
CA GLU A 192 -24.74 19.52 -31.01
C GLU A 192 -24.65 19.08 -29.54
N ALA A 193 -25.77 18.64 -28.94
CA ALA A 193 -25.77 18.12 -27.57
C ALA A 193 -24.92 16.85 -27.42
N LEU A 194 -24.90 15.97 -28.43
CA LEU A 194 -24.04 14.79 -28.45
C LEU A 194 -22.55 15.16 -28.53
N LEU A 195 -22.19 16.14 -29.38
CA LEU A 195 -20.81 16.61 -29.53
C LEU A 195 -20.31 17.34 -28.28
N ALA A 196 -21.17 18.10 -27.61
CA ALA A 196 -20.81 18.81 -26.38
C ALA A 196 -20.47 17.88 -25.21
N LYS A 197 -21.03 16.65 -25.19
CA LYS A 197 -20.77 15.64 -24.15
C LYS A 197 -19.56 14.75 -24.43
N ASP A 198 -19.06 14.74 -25.66
CA ASP A 198 -17.90 13.94 -26.09
C ASP A 198 -17.08 14.76 -27.10
N PRO A 199 -16.47 15.88 -26.66
CA PRO A 199 -15.59 16.66 -27.53
C PRO A 199 -14.33 15.83 -27.77
N ALA A 200 -14.13 15.42 -29.03
CA ALA A 200 -12.99 14.63 -29.48
C ALA A 200 -11.62 15.18 -29.05
#